data_AF-A0A0P9UG85-F1
#
_entry.id   AF-A0A0P9UG85-F1
#
_cell.length_a   1.000
_cell.length_b   1.000
_cell.length_c   1.000
_cell.angle_alpha   90.00
_cell.angle_beta   90.00
_cell.angle_gamma   90.00
#
_symmetry.space_group_name_H-M   'P 1'
#
loop_
_entity.id
_entity.type
_entity.pdbx_description
1 polymer ?
#
loop_
_entity_poly.entity_id
_entity_poly.type
_entity_poly.pdbx_seq_one_letter_code
_entity_poly.pdbx_strand_id
1 'polypeptide(L)' 'MNRPFLIAQISDLHLKADGRLTYGVVDTLGALRRAVEHINASKQRPDIVVISGDQW' A
#
# COMPACT_ATOMS: atom_id res chain seq x y z
N MET A 1 -15.52 -15.89 -21.38
CA MET A 1 -14.53 -16.41 -20.41
C MET A 1 -14.54 -15.48 -19.20
N ASN A 2 -14.84 -15.99 -18.00
CA ASN A 2 -14.85 -15.19 -16.78
C ASN A 2 -13.44 -15.18 -16.19
N ARG A 3 -12.68 -14.08 -16.35
CA ARG A 3 -11.38 -13.98 -15.69
C ARG A 3 -11.59 -13.67 -14.20
N PRO A 4 -10.78 -14.23 -13.29
CA PRO A 4 -10.88 -13.93 -11.87
C PRO A 4 -10.64 -12.44 -11.62
N PHE A 5 -11.46 -11.83 -10.77
CA PHE A 5 -11.27 -10.46 -10.30
C PHE A 5 -10.25 -10.46 -9.17
N LEU A 6 -9.16 -9.71 -9.33
CA LEU A 6 -8.08 -9.68 -8.36
C LEU A 6 -8.07 -8.35 -7.59
N ILE A 7 -8.02 -8.46 -6.27
CA ILE A 7 -7.94 -7.32 -5.35
C ILE A 7 -6.59 -7.37 -4.65
N ALA A 8 -5.86 -6.26 -4.68
CA ALA A 8 -4.74 -6.04 -3.76
C ALA A 8 -5.26 -5.20 -2.58
N GLN A 9 -5.15 -5.71 -1.36
CA GLN A 9 -5.59 -4.99 -0.16
C GLN A 9 -4.38 -4.65 0.70
N ILE A 10 -4.27 -3.38 1.09
CA ILE A 10 -3.30 -2.86 2.05
C ILE A 10 -4.04 -2.12 3.16
N SER A 11 -3.47 -2.05 4.35
CA SER A 11 -4.11 -1.44 5.53
C SER A 11 -3.07 -0.72 6.39
N ASP A 12 -3.55 0.13 7.30
CA ASP A 12 -2.78 0.72 8.40
C ASP A 12 -1.48 1.40 7.96
N LEU A 13 -1.61 2.38 7.07
CA LEU A 13 -0.46 3.05 6.46
C LEU A 13 0.34 3.90 7.46
N HIS A 14 -0.32 4.39 8.52
CA HIS A 14 0.26 5.24 9.56
C HIS A 14 1.22 6.32 8.99
N LEU A 15 0.80 6.98 7.91
CA LEU A 15 1.59 8.03 7.30
C LEU A 15 1.60 9.26 8.21
N LYS A 16 2.78 9.86 8.37
CA LYS A 16 2.94 11.17 9.01
C LYS A 16 3.09 12.23 7.92
N ALA A 17 2.57 13.43 8.18
CA ALA A 17 2.82 14.59 7.33
C ALA A 17 4.34 14.84 7.18
N ASP A 18 4.71 15.44 6.05
CA ASP A 18 6.09 15.79 5.68
C ASP A 18 7.08 14.60 5.61
N GLY A 19 6.59 13.37 5.50
CA GLY A 19 7.46 12.18 5.43
C GLY A 19 8.23 11.90 6.71
N ARG A 20 7.73 12.38 7.87
CA ARG A 20 8.33 12.10 9.17
C ARG A 20 8.25 10.61 9.49
N LEU A 21 9.22 10.13 10.26
CA LEU A 21 9.19 8.78 10.80
C LEU A 21 8.04 8.61 11.79
N THR A 22 7.32 7.51 11.68
CA THR A 22 6.31 7.10 12.65
C THR A 22 7.03 6.70 13.95
N TYR A 23 6.60 7.31 15.06
CA TYR A 23 7.25 7.24 16.38
C TYR A 23 8.74 7.65 16.38
N GLY A 24 9.22 8.36 15.35
CA GLY A 24 10.64 8.72 15.22
C GLY A 24 11.57 7.58 14.79
N VAL A 25 11.01 6.40 14.48
CA VAL A 25 11.78 5.17 14.23
C VAL A 25 11.44 4.54 12.89
N VAL A 26 10.16 4.52 12.51
CA VAL A 26 9.68 3.72 11.38
C VAL A 26 9.40 4.60 10.16
N ASP A 27 10.07 4.31 9.04
CA ASP A 27 9.80 4.94 7.74
C ASP A 27 8.61 4.28 7.04
N THR A 28 7.40 4.68 7.45
CA THR A 28 6.14 4.17 6.87
C THR A 28 5.94 4.64 5.43
N LEU A 29 6.42 5.83 5.07
CA LEU A 29 6.37 6.35 3.70
C LEU A 29 7.24 5.52 2.76
N GLY A 30 8.47 5.19 3.16
CA GLY A 30 9.34 4.28 2.42
C GLY A 30 8.78 2.87 2.33
N ALA A 31 8.15 2.37 3.40
CA ALA A 31 7.46 1.08 3.37
C ALA A 31 6.30 1.07 2.36
N LEU A 32 5.47 2.11 2.35
CA LEU A 32 4.39 2.26 1.38
C LEU A 32 4.92 2.35 -0.06
N ARG A 33 5.99 3.12 -0.30
CA ARG A 33 6.62 3.19 -1.63
C ARG A 33 7.03 1.81 -2.13
N ARG A 34 7.71 1.02 -1.29
CA ARG A 34 8.10 -0.36 -1.64
C ARG A 34 6.89 -1.25 -1.91
N ALA A 35 5.81 -1.11 -1.15
CA ALA A 35 4.58 -1.87 -1.36
C ALA A 35 3.92 -1.51 -2.72
N VAL A 36 3.84 -0.22 -3.04
CA VAL A 36 3.31 0.26 -4.33
C VAL A 36 4.18 -0.23 -5.49
N GLU A 37 5.50 -0.13 -5.39
CA GLU A 37 6.43 -0.66 -6.39
C GLU A 37 6.24 -2.16 -6.61
N HIS A 38 6.09 -2.92 -5.52
CA HIS A 38 5.84 -4.37 -5.59
C HIS A 38 4.52 -4.71 -6.30
N ILE A 39 3.43 -4.01 -5.95
CA ILE A 39 2.13 -4.17 -6.61
C ILE A 39 2.24 -3.81 -8.10
N ASN A 40 2.93 -2.72 -8.44
CA ASN A 40 3.12 -2.28 -9.82
C ASN A 40 4.00 -3.23 -10.65
N ALA A 41 4.93 -3.94 -10.02
CA ALA A 41 5.80 -4.95 -10.64
C ALA A 41 5.19 -6.36 -10.69
N SER A 42 4.03 -6.58 -10.04
CA SER A 42 3.40 -7.89 -9.96
C SER A 42 2.96 -8.41 -11.33
N LYS A 43 3.31 -9.67 -11.63
CA LYS A 43 2.92 -10.36 -12.88
C LYS A 43 1.41 -10.41 -13.05
N GLN A 44 0.69 -10.64 -11.95
CA GLN A 44 -0.77 -10.56 -11.94
C GLN A 44 -1.16 -9.14 -11.56
N ARG A 45 -1.82 -8.43 -12.48
CA ARG A 45 -2.29 -7.08 -12.24
C ARG A 45 -3.60 -7.11 -11.46
N PRO A 46 -3.67 -6.55 -10.24
CA PRO A 46 -4.94 -6.38 -9.56
C PRO A 46 -5.84 -5.43 -10.34
N ASP A 47 -7.13 -5.71 -10.32
CA ASP A 47 -8.15 -4.85 -10.93
C ASP A 47 -8.45 -3.63 -10.06
N ILE A 48 -8.20 -3.76 -8.75
CA ILE A 48 -8.36 -2.69 -7.77
C ILE A 48 -7.38 -2.85 -6.61
N VAL A 49 -6.97 -1.71 -6.05
CA VAL A 49 -6.27 -1.64 -4.76
C VAL A 49 -7.22 -1.08 -3.71
N VAL A 50 -7.40 -1.78 -2.60
CA VAL A 50 -8.20 -1.33 -1.45
C VAL A 50 -7.27 -0.92 -0.32
N ILE A 51 -7.52 0.26 0.26
CA ILE A 51 -6.81 0.77 1.43
C ILE A 51 -7.79 0.85 2.58
N SER A 52 -7.63 0.03 3.62
CA SER A 52 -8.70 -0.23 4.61
C SER A 52 -8.41 0.20 6.06
N GLY A 53 -7.35 0.95 6.36
CA GLY A 53 -7.00 1.33 7.75
C GLY A 53 -6.27 2.67 7.88
N ASP A 54 -6.40 3.28 9.06
CA ASP A 54 -5.70 4.47 9.58
C ASP A 54 -5.43 5.60 8.58
N GLN A 55 -6.50 6.13 7.98
CA GLN A 55 -6.45 7.24 7.02
C GLN A 55 -6.56 8.65 7.68
N TRP A 56 -6.46 8.74 9.01
CA TRP A 56 -6.55 9.99 9.77
C TRP A 56 -5.29 10.22 10.61
#